data_AF-A0A2V1DXI5-F1
#
_entry.id   AF-A0A2V1DXI5-F1
#
_cell.length_a   1.000
_cell.length_b   1.000
_cell.length_c   1.000
_cell.angle_alpha   90.00
_cell.angle_beta   90.00
_cell.angle_gamma   90.00
#
_symmetry.space_group_name_H-M   'P 1'
#
loop_
_entity.id
_entity.type
_entity.pdbx_description
1 polymer ?
#
loop_
_entity_poly.entity_id
_entity_poly.type
_entity_poly.pdbx_seq_one_letter_code
_entity_poly.pdbx_strand_id
1 'polypeptide(L)'
;MFYASTKMVTDDAFISDVFLSPRSDITSWKPACTHLSLSESVRADLGLTAEQLIVAHQYRLNRGRAKTERYRKRKRRVNEIAASVRAKAKELQRFRCEVCDHNAAIQLAFDYHLQTAAHAEAVKNGGKVVKPLSAAALSRRASRAAALESREYYCAPCDTFLVGINVGRYIPASPRPRLLDF
;
A
#
# COMPACT_ATOMS: atom_id res chain seq x y z
N MET A 1 5.52 -1.30 -43.41
CA MET A 1 6.95 -0.96 -43.25
C MET A 1 7.03 0.54 -43.01
N PHE A 2 7.26 0.99 -41.77
CA PHE A 2 7.33 2.42 -41.44
C PHE A 2 8.79 2.86 -41.50
N TYR A 3 9.15 3.64 -42.52
CA TYR A 3 10.43 4.34 -42.59
C TYR A 3 10.22 5.77 -42.07
N ALA A 4 10.71 6.06 -40.87
CA ALA A 4 10.88 7.43 -40.41
C ALA A 4 12.24 7.93 -40.89
N SER A 5 12.24 8.82 -41.89
CA SER A 5 13.43 9.35 -42.59
C SER A 5 13.94 10.69 -42.05
N THR A 6 13.49 11.11 -40.87
CA THR A 6 13.79 12.45 -40.33
C THR A 6 14.81 12.35 -39.19
N LYS A 7 15.92 13.10 -39.32
CA LYS A 7 16.95 13.26 -38.28
C LYS A 7 16.31 13.79 -36.98
N MET A 8 16.61 13.17 -35.84
CA MET A 8 16.08 13.59 -34.54
C MET A 8 17.14 14.32 -33.71
N VAL A 9 16.71 15.18 -32.79
CA VAL A 9 17.61 15.95 -31.89
C VAL A 9 18.52 15.03 -31.05
N THR A 10 18.08 13.81 -30.79
CA THR A 10 18.88 12.78 -30.09
C THR A 10 20.05 12.25 -30.91
N ASP A 11 20.07 12.47 -32.22
CA ASP A 11 21.18 12.06 -33.08
C ASP A 11 22.41 12.97 -32.89
N ASP A 12 22.22 14.20 -32.38
CA ASP A 12 23.28 15.19 -32.17
C ASP A 12 23.62 15.43 -30.69
N ALA A 13 22.83 14.88 -29.75
CA ALA A 13 23.01 15.08 -28.31
C ALA A 13 23.44 13.79 -27.61
N PHE A 14 24.67 13.75 -27.11
CA PHE A 14 25.16 12.64 -26.27
C PHE A 14 24.51 12.71 -24.88
N ILE A 15 23.69 11.72 -24.55
CA ILE A 15 23.10 11.53 -23.22
C ILE A 15 23.80 10.31 -22.60
N SER A 16 24.65 10.52 -21.60
CA SER A 16 25.52 9.48 -21.01
C SER A 16 24.77 8.24 -20.52
N ASP A 17 23.49 8.41 -20.15
CA ASP A 17 22.69 7.37 -19.52
C ASP A 17 21.69 6.72 -20.50
N VAL A 18 21.71 7.13 -21.78
CA VAL A 18 20.89 6.56 -22.84
C VAL A 18 21.83 5.98 -23.91
N PHE A 19 22.10 4.68 -23.82
CA PHE A 19 22.81 3.96 -24.87
C PHE A 19 21.94 3.87 -26.13
N LEU A 20 22.11 4.82 -27.04
CA LEU A 20 21.62 4.69 -28.41
C LEU A 20 22.56 3.71 -29.13
N SER A 21 22.16 2.44 -29.21
CA SER A 21 22.86 1.49 -30.10
C SER A 21 22.77 2.00 -31.54
N PRO A 22 23.84 1.94 -32.35
CA PRO A 22 23.79 2.31 -33.75
C PRO A 22 22.65 1.56 -34.44
N ARG A 23 21.86 2.27 -35.24
CA ARG A 23 20.67 1.68 -35.89
C ARG A 23 21.04 0.53 -36.84
N SER A 24 22.28 0.50 -37.33
CA SER A 24 22.88 -0.58 -38.11
C SER A 24 23.00 -1.91 -37.35
N ASP A 25 23.11 -1.86 -36.02
CA ASP A 25 23.42 -3.04 -35.20
C ASP A 25 22.14 -3.77 -34.74
N ILE A 26 20.97 -3.15 -34.93
CA ILE A 26 19.65 -3.73 -34.61
C ILE A 26 19.15 -4.51 -35.83
N THR A 27 19.72 -5.69 -36.06
CA THR A 27 19.46 -6.52 -37.25
C THR A 27 18.20 -7.38 -37.15
N SER A 28 17.53 -7.47 -35.98
CA SER A 28 16.23 -8.15 -35.88
C SER A 28 15.31 -7.51 -34.84
N TRP A 29 14.23 -6.90 -35.32
CA TRP A 29 13.15 -6.44 -34.46
C TRP A 29 12.32 -7.65 -34.05
N LYS A 30 12.61 -8.25 -32.89
CA LYS A 30 11.71 -9.23 -32.29
C LYS A 30 10.50 -8.50 -31.69
N PRO A 31 9.25 -8.96 -31.91
CA PRO A 31 8.02 -8.29 -31.46
C PRO A 31 7.84 -8.16 -29.93
N ALA A 32 8.88 -8.40 -29.13
CA ALA A 32 8.89 -8.27 -27.67
C ALA A 32 10.03 -7.39 -27.13
N CYS A 33 10.82 -6.72 -27.99
CA CYS A 33 11.77 -5.72 -27.52
C CYS A 33 11.02 -4.43 -27.12
N THR A 34 10.75 -4.27 -25.82
CA THR A 34 10.20 -3.04 -25.23
C THR A 34 11.27 -1.94 -25.14
N HIS A 35 11.86 -1.57 -26.27
CA HIS A 35 12.51 -0.26 -26.36
C HIS A 35 11.36 0.72 -26.59
N LEU A 36 11.09 1.54 -25.58
CA LEU A 36 10.11 2.63 -25.63
C LEU A 36 10.12 3.23 -27.03
N SER A 37 8.99 3.12 -27.73
CA SER A 37 8.78 3.91 -28.92
C SER A 37 8.85 5.36 -28.48
N LEU A 38 10.00 6.00 -28.72
CA LEU A 38 10.23 7.45 -28.66
C LEU A 38 9.32 8.23 -29.65
N SER A 39 8.27 7.58 -30.17
CA SER A 39 7.10 8.24 -30.77
C SER A 39 6.26 8.98 -29.72
N GLU A 40 6.50 8.78 -28.42
CA GLU A 40 6.18 9.82 -27.46
C GLU A 40 7.24 10.90 -27.61
N SER A 41 6.99 11.86 -28.52
CA SER A 41 7.68 13.15 -28.54
C SER A 41 8.00 13.55 -27.10
N VAL A 42 9.26 13.85 -26.79
CA VAL A 42 9.67 14.31 -25.45
C VAL A 42 8.66 15.37 -25.03
N ARG A 43 7.74 15.04 -24.10
CA ARG A 43 6.68 15.95 -23.64
C ARG A 43 7.25 17.05 -22.73
N ALA A 44 8.52 17.38 -22.89
CA ALA A 44 9.06 18.65 -22.47
C ALA A 44 8.87 19.56 -23.67
N ASP A 45 7.98 20.54 -23.57
CA ASP A 45 7.87 21.60 -24.57
C ASP A 45 9.22 22.33 -24.59
N LEU A 46 10.13 21.91 -25.48
CA LEU A 46 11.50 22.45 -25.60
C LEU A 46 11.52 23.92 -26.01
N GLY A 47 10.37 24.45 -26.46
CA GLY A 47 10.17 25.87 -26.76
C GLY A 47 9.76 26.74 -25.58
N LEU A 48 9.59 26.19 -24.37
CA LEU A 48 9.26 26.98 -23.19
C LEU A 48 10.49 27.65 -22.60
N THR A 49 10.37 28.92 -22.23
CA THR A 49 11.39 29.62 -21.44
C THR A 49 11.49 29.02 -20.05
N ALA A 50 12.61 29.27 -19.34
CA ALA A 50 12.80 28.80 -17.98
C ALA A 50 11.66 29.23 -17.03
N GLU A 51 11.15 30.45 -17.20
CA GLU A 51 10.00 30.96 -16.44
C GLU A 51 8.73 30.17 -16.72
N GLN A 52 8.44 29.88 -17.99
CA GLN A 52 7.29 29.08 -18.39
C GLN A 52 7.39 27.64 -17.88
N LEU A 53 8.60 27.07 -17.83
CA LEU A 53 8.85 25.74 -17.25
C LEU A 53 8.53 25.69 -15.74
N ILE A 54 8.88 26.75 -15.00
CA ILE A 54 8.55 26.86 -13.56
C ILE A 54 7.03 26.91 -13.38
N VAL A 55 6.33 27.73 -14.17
CA VAL A 55 4.86 27.83 -14.14
C VAL A 55 4.21 26.49 -14.47
N ALA A 56 4.68 25.82 -15.53
CA ALA A 56 4.18 24.49 -15.92
C ALA A 56 4.42 23.44 -14.82
N HIS A 57 5.58 23.48 -14.16
CA HIS A 57 5.88 22.61 -13.03
C HIS A 57 4.94 22.85 -11.85
N GLN A 58 4.74 24.10 -11.44
CA GLN A 58 3.78 24.46 -10.39
C GLN A 58 2.36 24.01 -10.74
N TYR A 59 1.93 24.18 -11.99
CA TYR A 59 0.63 23.71 -12.46
C TYR A 59 0.49 22.18 -12.35
N ARG A 60 1.54 21.41 -12.71
CA ARG A 60 1.56 19.95 -12.53
C ARG A 60 1.45 19.54 -11.06
N LEU A 61 2.19 20.20 -10.17
CA LEU A 61 2.10 19.96 -8.73
C LEU A 61 0.69 20.25 -8.20
N ASN A 62 0.11 21.38 -8.59
CA ASN A 62 -1.24 21.79 -8.20
C ASN A 62 -2.30 20.79 -8.70
N ARG A 63 -2.18 20.32 -9.94
CA ARG A 63 -3.03 19.25 -10.48
C ARG A 63 -2.87 17.93 -9.71
N GLY A 64 -1.64 17.57 -9.34
CA GLY A 64 -1.35 16.39 -8.52
C GLY A 64 -1.98 16.46 -7.14
N ARG A 65 -1.86 17.61 -6.47
CA ARG A 65 -2.49 17.90 -5.17
C ARG A 65 -4.01 17.83 -5.28
N ALA A 66 -4.61 18.51 -6.25
CA ALA A 66 -6.06 18.49 -6.48
C ALA A 66 -6.60 17.08 -6.79
N LYS A 67 -5.88 16.30 -7.60
CA LYS A 67 -6.22 14.89 -7.87
C LYS A 67 -6.20 14.06 -6.59
N THR A 68 -5.15 14.22 -5.78
CA THR A 68 -4.99 13.51 -4.50
C THR A 68 -6.09 13.88 -3.52
N GLU A 69 -6.43 15.16 -3.42
CA GLU A 69 -7.50 15.66 -2.56
C GLU A 69 -8.87 15.10 -2.98
N ARG A 70 -9.19 15.14 -4.28
CA ARG A 70 -10.42 14.53 -4.81
C ARG A 70 -10.51 13.04 -4.48
N TYR A 71 -9.40 12.32 -4.65
CA TYR A 71 -9.33 10.90 -4.29
C TYR A 71 -9.58 10.67 -2.80
N ARG A 72 -8.93 11.46 -1.91
CA ARG A 72 -9.13 11.38 -0.46
C ARG A 72 -10.58 11.66 -0.06
N LYS A 73 -11.20 12.72 -0.60
CA LYS A 73 -12.60 13.07 -0.37
C LYS A 73 -13.55 11.94 -0.80
N ARG A 74 -13.34 11.38 -2.01
CA ARG A 74 -14.12 10.23 -2.49
C ARG A 74 -13.95 9.01 -1.59
N LYS A 75 -12.72 8.69 -1.19
CA LYS A 75 -12.43 7.55 -0.29
C LYS A 75 -13.11 7.71 1.07
N ARG A 76 -13.08 8.91 1.67
CA ARG A 76 -13.79 9.20 2.93
C ARG A 76 -15.29 8.94 2.79
N ARG A 77 -15.93 9.51 1.77
CA ARG A 77 -17.36 9.31 1.51
C ARG A 77 -17.73 7.84 1.32
N VAL A 78 -16.93 7.10 0.56
CA VAL A 78 -17.15 5.64 0.38
C VAL A 78 -17.05 4.90 1.71
N ASN A 79 -16.06 5.23 2.55
CA ASN A 79 -15.90 4.62 3.86
C ASN A 79 -17.05 4.97 4.82
N GLU A 80 -17.54 6.21 4.81
CA GLU A 80 -18.68 6.67 5.60
C GLU A 80 -19.96 5.92 5.21
N ILE A 81 -20.25 5.82 3.92
CA ILE A 81 -21.40 5.05 3.41
C ILE A 81 -21.28 3.57 3.82
N ALA A 82 -20.10 2.97 3.62
CA ALA A 82 -19.87 1.57 4.00
C ALA A 82 -19.97 1.36 5.52
N ALA A 83 -19.57 2.34 6.34
CA ALA A 83 -19.75 2.29 7.79
C ALA A 83 -21.23 2.37 8.19
N SER A 84 -21.98 3.29 7.58
CA SER A 84 -23.43 3.43 7.81
C SER A 84 -24.21 2.16 7.42
N VAL A 85 -23.92 1.58 6.26
CA VAL A 85 -24.55 0.31 5.81
C VAL A 85 -24.26 -0.83 6.79
N ARG A 86 -23.01 -0.96 7.25
CA ARG A 86 -22.63 -1.97 8.24
C ARG A 86 -23.29 -1.74 9.61
N ALA A 87 -23.41 -0.48 10.03
CA ALA A 87 -24.10 -0.13 11.28
C ALA A 87 -25.59 -0.52 11.20
N LYS A 88 -26.28 -0.16 10.11
CA LYS A 88 -27.67 -0.52 9.87
C LYS A 88 -27.88 -2.03 9.80
N ALA A 89 -26.97 -2.77 9.14
CA ALA A 89 -27.03 -4.23 9.10
C ALA A 89 -26.93 -4.85 10.50
N LYS A 90 -26.08 -4.29 11.37
CA LYS A 90 -25.97 -4.72 12.77
C LYS A 90 -27.21 -4.37 13.58
N GLU A 91 -27.71 -3.15 13.49
CA GLU A 91 -28.91 -2.71 14.19
C GLU A 91 -30.12 -3.59 13.86
N LEU A 92 -30.32 -3.87 12.57
CA LEU A 92 -31.37 -4.77 12.09
C LEU A 92 -31.09 -6.25 12.35
N GLN A 93 -29.93 -6.60 12.95
CA GLN A 93 -29.50 -7.98 13.18
C GLN A 93 -29.59 -8.84 11.91
N ARG A 94 -29.32 -8.23 10.74
CA ARG A 94 -29.62 -8.83 9.43
C ARG A 94 -28.84 -10.13 9.19
N PHE A 95 -27.64 -10.23 9.76
CA PHE A 95 -26.77 -11.39 9.62
C PHE A 95 -26.44 -11.97 11.01
N ARG A 96 -27.49 -12.34 11.75
CA ARG A 96 -27.39 -12.92 13.09
C ARG A 96 -27.36 -14.44 13.04
N CYS A 97 -26.40 -15.02 13.75
CA CYS A 97 -26.33 -16.44 14.05
C CYS A 97 -26.97 -16.68 15.42
N GLU A 98 -28.11 -17.37 15.46
CA GLU A 98 -28.85 -17.62 16.70
C GLU A 98 -28.08 -18.53 17.66
N VAL A 99 -27.38 -19.54 17.13
CA VAL A 99 -26.61 -20.51 17.92
C VAL A 99 -25.46 -19.86 18.69
N CYS A 100 -24.74 -18.94 18.05
CA CYS A 100 -23.57 -18.27 18.62
C CYS A 100 -23.88 -16.91 19.23
N ASP A 101 -25.12 -16.42 19.08
CA ASP A 101 -25.52 -15.04 19.28
C ASP A 101 -24.54 -14.03 18.64
N HIS A 102 -24.11 -14.33 17.41
CA HIS A 102 -23.13 -13.52 16.68
C HIS A 102 -23.81 -12.71 15.59
N ASN A 103 -23.61 -11.40 15.57
CA ASN A 103 -24.15 -10.52 14.54
C ASN A 103 -23.04 -9.96 13.65
N ALA A 104 -23.02 -10.42 12.40
CA ALA A 104 -22.02 -10.01 11.42
C ALA A 104 -22.43 -8.71 10.70
N ALA A 105 -21.43 -7.92 10.29
CA ALA A 105 -21.67 -6.64 9.62
C ALA A 105 -22.03 -6.78 8.13
N ILE A 106 -21.64 -7.89 7.50
CA ILE A 106 -21.83 -8.20 6.07
C ILE A 106 -22.03 -9.71 5.89
N GLN A 107 -22.71 -10.12 4.82
CA GLN A 107 -22.98 -11.52 4.49
C GLN A 107 -21.69 -12.36 4.41
N LEU A 108 -20.65 -11.88 3.72
CA LEU A 108 -19.39 -12.62 3.59
C LEU A 108 -18.77 -13.00 4.95
N ALA A 109 -18.85 -12.10 5.94
CA ALA A 109 -18.34 -12.36 7.28
C ALA A 109 -19.23 -13.37 8.05
N PHE A 110 -20.53 -13.37 7.77
CA PHE A 110 -21.47 -14.34 8.28
C PHE A 110 -21.21 -15.74 7.70
N ASP A 111 -21.07 -15.84 6.38
CA ASP A 111 -20.75 -17.11 5.69
C ASP A 111 -19.44 -17.69 6.21
N TYR A 112 -18.41 -16.84 6.35
CA TYR A 112 -17.14 -17.25 6.96
C TYR A 112 -17.32 -17.73 8.40
N HIS A 113 -18.12 -17.03 9.22
CA HIS A 113 -18.42 -17.46 10.58
C HIS A 113 -19.03 -18.87 10.62
N LEU A 114 -20.02 -19.15 9.76
CA LEU A 114 -20.67 -20.47 9.66
C LEU A 114 -19.70 -21.60 9.31
N GLN A 115 -18.63 -21.30 8.57
CA GLN A 115 -17.61 -22.28 8.17
C GLN A 115 -16.56 -22.54 9.25
N THR A 116 -16.54 -21.79 10.35
CA THR A 116 -15.52 -21.97 11.39
C THR A 116 -15.77 -23.22 12.24
N ALA A 117 -14.69 -23.91 12.64
CA ALA A 117 -14.76 -25.02 13.60
C ALA A 117 -15.43 -24.62 14.93
N ALA A 118 -15.26 -23.36 15.36
CA ALA A 118 -15.90 -22.82 16.55
C ALA A 118 -17.44 -22.77 16.41
N HIS A 119 -17.95 -22.40 15.24
CA HIS A 119 -19.39 -22.46 14.98
C HIS A 119 -19.90 -23.91 14.97
N ALA A 120 -19.17 -24.82 14.31
CA ALA A 120 -19.52 -26.24 14.30
C ALA A 120 -19.56 -26.86 15.72
N GLU A 121 -18.61 -26.51 16.59
CA GLU A 121 -18.63 -26.90 18.00
C GLU A 121 -19.82 -26.28 18.74
N ALA A 122 -20.14 -25.01 18.48
CA ALA A 122 -21.29 -24.35 19.10
C ALA A 122 -22.63 -24.98 18.72
N VAL A 123 -22.79 -25.37 17.45
CA VAL A 123 -23.98 -26.12 16.97
C VAL A 123 -24.10 -27.46 17.70
N LYS A 124 -22.99 -28.20 17.85
CA LYS A 124 -22.99 -29.48 18.59
C LYS A 124 -23.36 -29.33 20.06
N ASN A 125 -22.96 -28.24 20.69
CA ASN A 125 -23.20 -27.97 22.11
C ASN A 125 -24.49 -27.17 22.38
N GLY A 126 -25.28 -26.85 21.35
CA GLY A 126 -26.50 -26.06 21.49
C GLY A 126 -26.28 -24.60 21.91
N GLY A 127 -25.07 -24.07 21.75
CA GLY A 127 -24.74 -22.71 22.16
C GLY A 127 -23.26 -22.36 22.08
N LYS A 128 -22.96 -21.08 22.30
CA LYS A 128 -21.59 -20.55 22.24
C LYS A 128 -20.67 -21.20 23.27
N VAL A 129 -19.64 -21.91 22.80
CA VAL A 129 -18.58 -22.46 23.65
C VAL A 129 -17.58 -21.36 24.00
N VAL A 130 -17.59 -20.88 25.24
CA VAL A 130 -16.59 -19.93 25.73
C VAL A 130 -15.37 -20.71 26.21
N LYS A 131 -14.38 -20.89 25.33
CA LYS A 131 -13.09 -21.46 25.74
C LYS A 131 -12.37 -20.44 26.64
N PRO A 132 -11.88 -20.84 27.83
CA PRO A 132 -11.10 -19.94 28.66
C PRO A 132 -9.87 -19.46 27.89
N LEU A 133 -9.49 -18.20 28.09
CA LEU A 133 -8.26 -17.66 27.52
C LEU A 133 -7.07 -18.47 28.05
N SER A 134 -6.15 -18.85 27.17
CA SER A 134 -4.92 -19.52 27.62
C SER A 134 -4.09 -18.57 28.49
N ALA A 135 -3.32 -19.14 29.42
CA ALA A 135 -2.39 -18.37 30.26
C ALA A 135 -1.45 -17.49 29.41
N ALA A 136 -0.99 -17.99 28.26
CA ALA A 136 -0.19 -17.23 27.30
C ALA A 136 -0.94 -16.05 26.66
N ALA A 137 -2.26 -16.15 26.43
CA ALA A 137 -3.06 -15.03 25.95
C ALA A 137 -3.24 -13.97 27.04
N LEU A 138 -3.48 -14.39 28.29
CA LEU A 138 -3.59 -13.48 29.44
C LEU A 138 -2.27 -12.74 29.70
N SER A 139 -1.14 -13.45 29.74
CA SER A 139 0.20 -12.86 29.89
C SER A 139 0.50 -11.83 28.80
N ARG A 140 0.21 -12.13 27.53
CA ARG A 140 0.37 -11.17 26.43
C ARG A 140 -0.51 -9.93 26.57
N ARG A 141 -1.73 -10.07 27.11
CA ARG A 141 -2.61 -8.92 27.39
C ARG A 141 -2.05 -8.06 28.52
N ALA A 142 -1.59 -8.68 29.61
CA ALA A 142 -0.99 -7.99 30.74
C ALA A 142 0.28 -7.21 30.32
N SER A 143 1.18 -7.84 29.57
CA SER A 143 2.38 -7.18 29.05
C SER A 143 2.06 -6.00 28.14
N ARG A 144 1.06 -6.13 27.25
CA ARG A 144 0.61 -5.00 26.41
C ARG A 144 0.01 -3.86 27.24
N ALA A 145 -0.79 -4.18 28.26
CA ALA A 145 -1.36 -3.16 29.14
C ALA A 145 -0.27 -2.40 29.90
N ALA A 146 0.71 -3.11 30.47
CA ALA A 146 1.85 -2.51 31.14
C ALA A 146 2.67 -1.60 30.20
N ALA A 147 2.91 -2.02 28.95
CA ALA A 147 3.63 -1.22 27.96
C ALA A 147 2.87 0.05 27.51
N LEU A 148 1.53 -0.01 27.48
CA LEU A 148 0.69 1.16 27.21
C LEU A 148 0.74 2.15 28.38
N GLU A 149 0.67 1.63 29.60
CA GLU A 149 0.73 2.42 30.84
C GLU A 149 2.11 3.10 31.01
N SER A 150 3.20 2.36 30.79
CA SER A 150 4.56 2.88 30.85
C SER A 150 4.94 3.79 29.69
N ARG A 151 4.12 3.85 28.63
CA ARG A 151 4.44 4.52 27.36
C ARG A 151 5.78 4.08 26.75
N GLU A 152 6.22 2.85 27.03
CA GLU A 152 7.53 2.32 26.62
C GLU A 152 7.79 2.41 25.10
N TYR A 153 6.73 2.30 24.30
CA TYR A 153 6.79 2.37 22.83
C TYR A 153 6.02 3.57 22.26
N TYR A 154 5.92 4.67 23.00
CA TYR A 154 5.20 5.87 22.56
C TYR A 154 6.12 6.86 21.82
N CYS A 155 5.68 7.31 20.64
CA CYS A 155 6.35 8.35 19.87
C CYS A 155 5.69 9.70 20.15
N ALA A 156 6.32 10.54 20.98
CA ALA A 156 5.79 11.86 21.34
C ALA A 156 5.58 12.80 20.13
N PRO A 157 6.49 12.87 19.13
CA PRO A 157 6.28 13.74 17.95
C PRO A 157 5.05 13.37 17.13
N CYS A 158 4.67 12.10 17.12
CA CYS A 158 3.55 11.60 16.31
C CYS A 158 2.29 11.34 17.14
N ASP A 159 2.34 11.53 18.47
CA ASP A 159 1.29 11.19 19.43
C ASP A 159 0.69 9.79 19.21
N THR A 160 1.55 8.80 18.94
CA THR A 160 1.12 7.43 18.62
C THR A 160 2.01 6.38 19.26
N PHE A 161 1.41 5.24 19.64
CA PHE A 161 2.14 4.06 20.11
C PHE A 161 2.63 3.21 18.93
N LEU A 162 3.88 2.76 18.99
CA LEU A 162 4.48 1.85 18.03
C LEU A 162 3.98 0.42 18.28
N VAL A 163 2.75 0.14 17.89
CA VAL A 163 2.14 -1.19 18.09
C VAL A 163 2.72 -2.19 17.10
N GLY A 164 3.36 -3.24 17.61
CA GLY A 164 3.76 -4.40 16.80
C GLY A 164 5.09 -4.26 16.08
N ILE A 165 5.96 -3.32 16.48
CA ILE A 165 7.38 -3.52 16.20
C ILE A 165 7.76 -4.75 17.03
N ASN A 166 7.90 -5.88 16.34
CA ASN A 166 8.71 -6.98 16.82
C ASN A 166 10.11 -6.35 16.87
N VAL A 167 10.41 -5.64 17.97
CA VAL A 167 11.76 -5.18 18.29
C VAL A 167 12.49 -6.46 18.60
N GLY A 168 12.77 -7.24 17.54
CA GLY A 168 13.79 -8.24 17.56
C GLY A 168 14.97 -7.49 18.13
N ARG A 169 15.39 -7.89 19.33
CA ARG A 169 16.55 -7.35 20.03
C ARG A 169 17.55 -6.99 18.94
N TYR A 170 17.78 -5.71 18.73
CA TYR A 170 18.75 -5.26 17.76
C TYR A 170 20.07 -5.74 18.33
N ILE A 171 20.50 -6.94 17.92
CA ILE A 171 21.84 -7.43 18.20
C ILE A 171 22.70 -6.45 17.39
N PRO A 172 23.45 -5.54 18.03
CA PRO A 172 24.26 -4.59 17.30
C PRO A 172 25.15 -5.40 16.35
N ALA A 173 25.02 -5.15 15.05
CA ALA A 173 25.87 -5.77 14.06
C ALA A 173 27.33 -5.49 14.47
N SER A 174 28.10 -6.55 14.69
CA SER A 174 29.53 -6.44 14.95
C SER A 174 30.16 -5.60 13.84
N PRO A 175 31.04 -4.63 14.17
CA PRO A 175 31.68 -3.80 13.17
C PRO A 175 32.47 -4.69 12.22
N ARG A 176 32.15 -4.63 10.93
CA ARG A 176 32.92 -5.32 9.89
C ARG A 176 34.33 -4.70 9.86
N PRO A 177 35.41 -5.51 9.88
CA PRO A 177 36.76 -4.99 9.74
C PRO A 177 36.89 -4.28 8.39
N ARG A 178 37.41 -3.06 8.41
CA ARG A 178 37.79 -2.34 7.18
C ARG A 178 38.90 -3.14 6.52
N LEU A 179 38.67 -3.58 5.28
CA LEU A 179 39.75 -3.98 4.38
C LEU A 179 40.63 -2.75 4.20
N LEU A 180 41.89 -2.87 4.62
CA LEU A 180 42.93 -1.91 4.30
C LEU A 180 43.18 -1.98 2.80
N ASP A 181 43.17 -0.81 2.15
CA ASP A 181 43.48 -0.64 0.74
C ASP A 181 44.93 -1.11 0.47
N PHE A 182 45.09 -1.93 -0.57
CA PHE A 182 46.37 -2.27 -1.19
C PHE A 182 46.57 -1.40 -2.42
#